data_AF-A0A6N4VA22-F1
#
_entry.id   AF-A0A6N4VA22-F1
#
_cell.length_a   1.000
_cell.length_b   1.000
_cell.length_c   1.000
_cell.angle_alpha   90.00
_cell.angle_beta   90.00
_cell.angle_gamma   90.00
#
_symmetry.space_group_name_H-M   'P 1'
#
loop_
_entity.id
_entity.type
_entity.pdbx_description
1 polymer ?
#
loop_
_entity_poly.entity_id
_entity_poly.type
_entity_poly.pdbx_seq_one_letter_code
_entity_poly.pdbx_strand_id
1 'polypeptide(L)'
;MSTLSALAGPGSFSGAKSSYVQGGLGRIEARVADSGYSNAAAKGYFPLTFTIADIDQNGPVATAFVTAASPAGQVASQPLTFIAGPSPTGWQLSKSSAMALISAVG
;
A
#
# COMPACT_ATOMS: atom_id res chain seq x y z
N MET A 1 -10.01 -1.24 -10.39
CA MET A 1 -8.69 -0.91 -9.79
C MET A 1 -8.86 -0.92 -8.27
N SER A 2 -7.92 -1.49 -7.50
CA SER A 2 -7.99 -1.53 -6.03
C SER A 2 -7.00 -0.55 -5.39
N THR A 3 -7.21 -0.18 -4.11
CA THR A 3 -6.29 0.68 -3.34
C THR A 3 -4.87 0.11 -3.33
N LEU A 4 -4.72 -1.20 -3.10
CA LEU A 4 -3.42 -1.89 -3.08
C LEU A 4 -2.75 -1.85 -4.46
N SER A 5 -3.51 -2.12 -5.52
CA SER A 5 -3.00 -2.06 -6.90
C SER A 5 -2.57 -0.63 -7.28
N ALA A 6 -3.26 0.41 -6.79
CA ALA A 6 -2.87 1.80 -7.04
C ALA A 6 -1.58 2.19 -6.29
N LEU A 7 -1.41 1.73 -5.04
CA LEU A 7 -0.19 1.94 -4.26
C LEU A 7 1.02 1.21 -4.84
N ALA A 8 0.81 0.02 -5.39
CA ALA A 8 1.83 -0.79 -6.07
C ALA A 8 2.11 -0.36 -7.52
N GLY A 9 1.24 0.45 -8.12
CA GLY A 9 1.41 0.96 -9.47
C GLY A 9 2.51 2.02 -9.58
N PRO A 10 2.83 2.50 -10.79
CA PRO A 10 3.78 3.60 -10.98
C PRO A 10 3.27 4.92 -10.37
N GLY A 11 4.20 5.79 -9.97
CA GLY A 11 3.91 7.12 -9.42
C GLY A 11 4.55 7.36 -8.05
N SER A 12 4.46 8.60 -7.55
CA SER A 12 5.05 9.03 -6.27
C SER A 12 4.02 9.07 -5.14
N PHE A 13 4.47 8.68 -3.95
CA PHE A 13 3.78 8.80 -2.66
C PHE A 13 3.57 10.25 -2.20
N SER A 14 4.30 11.20 -2.78
CA SER A 14 4.03 12.64 -2.61
C SER A 14 2.96 13.19 -3.56
N GLY A 15 2.59 12.42 -4.59
CA GLY A 15 1.67 12.84 -5.66
C GLY A 15 0.42 11.97 -5.70
N ALA A 16 0.15 11.33 -6.84
CA ALA A 16 -1.07 10.56 -7.09
C ALA A 16 -1.36 9.48 -6.04
N LYS A 17 -0.32 8.84 -5.48
CA LYS A 17 -0.48 7.79 -4.47
C LYS A 17 -0.88 8.32 -3.09
N SER A 18 -0.65 9.59 -2.80
CA SER A 18 -0.99 10.20 -1.49
C SER A 18 -2.47 10.09 -1.17
N SER A 19 -3.35 10.16 -2.19
CA SER A 19 -4.81 10.06 -2.05
C SER A 19 -5.29 8.68 -1.59
N TYR A 20 -4.44 7.66 -1.64
CA TYR A 20 -4.73 6.30 -1.17
C TYR A 20 -4.20 6.04 0.25
N VAL A 21 -3.58 7.05 0.89
CA VAL A 21 -3.11 6.99 2.27
C VAL A 21 -3.88 8.01 3.10
N GLN A 22 -4.45 7.56 4.21
CA GLN A 22 -5.22 8.41 5.11
C GLN A 22 -4.34 9.54 5.65
N GLY A 23 -4.79 10.79 5.45
CA GLY A 23 -4.04 11.98 5.85
C GLY A 23 -2.79 12.24 4.98
N GLY A 24 -2.57 11.44 3.93
CA GLY A 24 -1.40 11.50 3.07
C GLY A 24 -0.10 11.08 3.76
N LEU A 25 1.00 11.20 3.02
CA LEU A 25 2.35 11.06 3.55
C LEU A 25 3.01 12.43 3.61
N GLY A 26 3.69 12.72 4.72
CA GLY A 26 4.54 13.89 4.83
C GLY A 26 5.71 13.80 3.85
N ARG A 27 6.38 14.93 3.60
CA ARG A 27 7.47 15.00 2.61
C ARG A 27 8.62 14.02 2.89
N ILE A 28 8.89 13.72 4.16
CA ILE A 28 9.94 12.79 4.57
C ILE A 28 9.48 11.35 4.34
N GLU A 29 8.29 10.99 4.82
CA GLU A 29 7.74 9.65 4.64
C GLU A 29 7.52 9.31 3.16
N ALA A 30 7.10 10.29 2.37
CA ALA A 30 6.96 10.12 0.92
C ALA A 30 8.30 9.83 0.23
N ARG A 31 9.42 10.44 0.66
CA ARG A 31 10.74 10.10 0.12
C ARG A 31 11.18 8.68 0.49
N VAL A 32 10.94 8.28 1.74
CA VAL A 32 11.24 6.91 2.19
C VAL A 32 10.41 5.92 1.37
N ALA A 33 9.12 6.21 1.16
CA ALA A 33 8.22 5.41 0.34
C ALA A 33 8.65 5.34 -1.12
N ASP A 34 9.00 6.46 -1.73
CA ASP A 34 9.48 6.53 -3.12
C ASP A 34 10.82 5.80 -3.28
N SER A 35 11.73 5.91 -2.31
CA SER A 35 13.00 5.18 -2.33
C SER A 35 12.81 3.67 -2.16
N GLY A 36 11.94 3.24 -1.24
CA GLY A 36 11.58 1.83 -1.08
C GLY A 36 10.94 1.27 -2.35
N TYR A 37 10.01 2.03 -2.96
CA TYR A 37 9.39 1.67 -4.23
C TYR A 37 10.42 1.55 -5.37
N SER A 38 11.33 2.51 -5.49
CA SER A 38 12.39 2.48 -6.51
C SER A 38 13.31 1.27 -6.34
N ASN A 39 13.71 0.96 -5.11
CA ASN A 39 14.51 -0.23 -4.80
C ASN A 39 13.76 -1.53 -5.12
N ALA A 40 12.49 -1.64 -4.73
CA ALA A 40 11.65 -2.78 -5.07
C ALA A 40 11.52 -2.96 -6.59
N ALA A 41 11.37 -1.85 -7.32
CA ALA A 41 11.32 -1.87 -8.79
C ALA A 41 12.66 -2.30 -9.40
N ALA A 42 13.79 -1.79 -8.91
CA ALA A 42 15.12 -2.19 -9.35
C ALA A 42 15.40 -3.68 -9.08
N LYS A 43 14.85 -4.24 -8.00
CA LYS A 43 14.91 -5.66 -7.66
C LYS A 43 13.93 -6.53 -8.46
N GLY A 44 13.11 -5.94 -9.34
CA GLY A 44 12.12 -6.68 -10.14
C GLY A 44 10.92 -7.20 -9.35
N TYR A 45 10.56 -6.55 -8.24
CA TYR A 45 9.46 -7.00 -7.39
C TYR A 45 8.08 -6.70 -7.96
N PHE A 46 7.98 -5.87 -9.00
CA PHE A 46 6.72 -5.56 -9.66
C PHE A 46 6.50 -6.42 -10.93
N PRO A 47 5.24 -6.72 -11.30
CA PRO A 47 4.01 -6.36 -10.59
C PRO A 47 3.80 -7.20 -9.31
N LEU A 48 3.36 -6.56 -8.23
CA LEU A 48 2.96 -7.27 -7.01
C LEU A 48 1.58 -7.91 -7.19
N THR A 49 1.44 -9.15 -6.72
CA THR A 49 0.16 -9.85 -6.60
C THR A 49 -0.32 -9.76 -5.16
N PHE A 50 -1.57 -9.38 -4.95
CA PHE A 50 -2.16 -9.24 -3.62
C PHE A 50 -3.23 -10.31 -3.40
N THR A 51 -3.10 -11.04 -2.29
CA THR A 51 -4.14 -11.92 -1.75
C THR A 51 -4.68 -11.28 -0.48
N ILE A 52 -6.01 -11.17 -0.36
CA ILE A 52 -6.68 -10.51 0.76
C ILE A 52 -7.53 -11.59 1.45
N ALA A 53 -7.38 -11.71 2.76
CA ALA A 53 -8.11 -12.64 3.62
C ALA A 53 -8.55 -11.93 4.91
N ASP A 54 -9.36 -12.62 5.73
CA ASP A 54 -9.77 -12.17 7.07
C ASP A 54 -10.29 -10.73 7.10
N ILE A 55 -11.19 -10.41 6.16
CA ILE A 55 -11.77 -9.08 6.05
C ILE A 55 -12.83 -8.90 7.14
N ASP A 56 -12.59 -7.94 8.02
CA ASP A 56 -13.54 -7.48 9.02
C ASP A 56 -13.83 -5.99 8.77
N GLN A 57 -15.08 -5.68 8.45
CA GLN A 57 -15.52 -4.31 8.16
C GLN A 57 -16.47 -3.81 9.25
N ASN A 58 -16.03 -2.77 9.96
CA ASN A 58 -16.76 -2.09 11.02
C ASN A 58 -17.00 -0.63 10.61
N GLY A 59 -18.09 -0.41 9.87
CA GLY A 59 -18.50 0.91 9.40
C GLY A 59 -17.49 1.52 8.40
N PRO A 60 -16.91 2.71 8.68
CA PRO A 60 -15.95 3.37 7.79
C PRO A 60 -14.53 2.78 7.90
N VAL A 61 -14.32 1.73 8.69
CA VAL A 61 -13.02 1.08 8.88
C VAL A 61 -13.13 -0.38 8.51
N ALA A 62 -12.16 -0.90 7.76
CA ALA A 62 -12.03 -2.31 7.46
C ALA A 62 -10.60 -2.78 7.77
N THR A 63 -10.45 -3.92 8.42
CA THR A 63 -9.17 -4.61 8.58
C THR A 63 -9.15 -5.84 7.69
N ALA A 64 -8.01 -6.11 7.07
CA ALA A 64 -7.83 -7.32 6.28
C ALA A 64 -6.40 -7.83 6.41
N PHE A 65 -6.24 -9.15 6.36
CA PHE A 65 -4.93 -9.76 6.25
C PHE A 65 -4.51 -9.77 4.77
N VAL A 66 -3.42 -9.08 4.45
CA VAL A 66 -2.98 -8.91 3.06
C VAL A 66 -1.62 -9.55 2.87
N THR A 67 -1.56 -10.45 1.89
CA THR A 67 -0.34 -11.06 1.39
C THR A 67 0.04 -10.45 0.05
N ALA A 68 1.19 -9.79 0.01
CA ALA A 68 1.81 -9.27 -1.20
C ALA A 68 2.91 -10.25 -1.65
N ALA A 69 2.84 -10.70 -2.90
CA ALA A 69 3.84 -11.57 -3.51
C ALA A 69 4.46 -10.90 -4.73
N SER A 70 5.79 -10.99 -4.85
CA SER A 70 6.55 -10.50 -5.99
C SER A 70 6.92 -11.62 -6.96
N PRO A 71 7.11 -11.33 -8.26
CA PRO A 71 7.61 -12.31 -9.23
C PRO A 71 9.01 -12.83 -8.89
N ALA A 72 9.79 -12.05 -8.12
CA ALA A 72 11.11 -12.42 -7.62
C ALA A 72 11.05 -13.38 -6.40
N GLY A 73 9.86 -13.83 -5.99
CA GLY A 73 9.66 -14.81 -4.93
C GLY A 73 9.60 -14.23 -3.51
N GLN A 74 9.60 -12.91 -3.35
CA GLN A 74 9.38 -12.29 -2.04
C GLN A 74 7.90 -12.31 -1.69
N VAL A 75 7.58 -12.69 -0.46
CA VAL A 75 6.21 -12.71 0.05
C VAL A 75 6.18 -11.99 1.38
N ALA A 76 5.26 -11.05 1.54
CA ALA A 76 5.01 -10.36 2.79
C ALA A 76 3.53 -10.43 3.15
N SER A 77 3.23 -10.79 4.39
CA SER A 77 1.86 -10.92 4.89
C SER A 77 1.69 -10.12 6.17
N GLN A 78 0.69 -9.25 6.22
CA GLN A 78 0.42 -8.45 7.40
C GLN A 78 -1.03 -7.94 7.46
N PRO A 79 -1.56 -7.67 8.66
CA PRO A 79 -2.83 -7.00 8.80
C PRO A 79 -2.74 -5.54 8.35
N LEU A 80 -3.65 -5.12 7.49
CA LEU A 80 -3.77 -3.75 7.00
C LEU A 80 -5.13 -3.18 7.39
N THR A 81 -5.14 -1.91 7.78
CA THR A 81 -6.35 -1.15 8.08
C THR A 81 -6.65 -0.21 6.92
N PHE A 82 -7.85 -0.35 6.38
CA PHE A 82 -8.46 0.47 5.35
C PHE A 82 -9.51 1.36 6.00
N ILE A 83 -9.57 2.60 5.53
CA ILE A 83 -10.48 3.63 6.05
C ILE A 83 -11.17 4.25 4.86
N ALA A 84 -12.49 4.37 4.94
CA ALA A 84 -13.28 5.03 3.92
C ALA A 84 -12.83 6.50 3.80
N GLY A 85 -12.54 6.95 2.60
CA GLY A 85 -11.94 8.26 2.39
C GLY A 85 -11.94 8.70 0.93
N PRO A 86 -11.53 9.96 0.67
CA PRO A 86 -11.52 10.54 -0.66
C PRO A 86 -10.36 9.96 -1.49
N SER A 87 -10.53 8.73 -1.97
CA SER A 87 -9.69 8.10 -2.99
C SER A 87 -10.54 7.66 -4.18
N PRO A 88 -9.96 7.48 -5.38
CA PRO A 88 -10.69 6.94 -6.53
C PRO A 88 -11.31 5.56 -6.30
N THR A 89 -10.88 4.84 -5.26
CA THR A 89 -11.38 3.52 -4.86
C THR A 89 -12.36 3.55 -3.69
N GLY A 90 -12.62 4.73 -3.11
CA GLY A 90 -13.42 4.91 -1.89
C GLY A 90 -12.72 4.49 -0.59
N TRP A 91 -11.59 3.79 -0.69
CA TRP A 91 -10.79 3.31 0.45
C TRP A 91 -9.37 3.88 0.44
N GLN A 92 -8.86 4.17 1.62
CA GLN A 92 -7.48 4.59 1.88
C GLN A 92 -6.85 3.62 2.86
N LEU A 93 -5.54 3.35 2.76
CA LEU A 93 -4.81 2.69 3.83
C LEU A 93 -4.58 3.69 4.97
N SER A 94 -4.66 3.23 6.21
CA SER A 94 -4.12 3.99 7.34
C SER A 94 -2.63 4.28 7.11
N LYS A 95 -2.13 5.40 7.63
CA LYS A 95 -0.72 5.79 7.45
C LYS A 95 0.25 4.71 7.96
N SER A 96 -0.06 4.09 9.10
CA SER A 96 0.75 3.01 9.68
C SER A 96 0.74 1.77 8.78
N SER A 97 -0.43 1.35 8.27
CA SER A 97 -0.54 0.23 7.33
C SER A 97 0.18 0.50 6.01
N ALA A 98 0.14 1.73 5.49
CA ALA A 98 0.85 2.09 4.28
C ALA A 98 2.37 1.98 4.46
N MET A 99 2.88 2.51 5.58
CA MET A 99 4.30 2.42 5.92
C MET A 99 4.74 0.97 6.15
N ALA A 100 3.93 0.16 6.83
CA ALA A 100 4.22 -1.26 7.00
C ALA A 100 4.31 -1.98 5.65
N LEU A 101 3.42 -1.66 4.69
CA LEU A 101 3.47 -2.24 3.34
C LEU A 101 4.72 -1.83 2.58
N ILE A 102 5.12 -0.57 2.67
CA ILE A 102 6.35 -0.06 2.06
C ILE A 102 7.58 -0.76 2.66
N SER A 103 7.65 -0.87 3.98
CA SER A 103 8.77 -1.52 4.67
C SER A 103 8.87 -3.01 4.35
N ALA A 104 7.74 -3.67 4.08
CA ALA A 104 7.70 -5.08 3.74
C ALA A 104 8.21 -5.39 2.31
N VAL A 105 8.20 -4.41 1.40
CA VAL A 105 8.64 -4.58 0.01
C VAL A 105 9.99 -3.91 -0.31
N GLY A 106 10.55 -3.14 0.63
CA GLY A 106 11.81 -2.39 0.49
C GLY A 106 13.09 -3.23 0.56
#